data_AF-H3ZQ12-F1
#
_entry.id   AF-H3ZQ12-F1
#
_cell.length_a   1.000
_cell.length_b   1.000
_cell.length_c   1.000
_cell.angle_alpha   90.00
_cell.angle_beta   90.00
_cell.angle_gamma   90.00
#
_symmetry.space_group_name_H-M   'P 1'
#
loop_
_entity.id
_entity.type
_entity.pdbx_description
1 polymer ?
#
loop_
_entity_poly.entity_id
_entity_poly.type
_entity_poly.pdbx_seq_one_letter_code
_entity_poly.pdbx_strand_id
1 'polypeptide(L)'
;MASRTAFVYQDQLTFEDAFTYFKRLMHDAENRVIFSRALQEARKGLSVSLHVMDIDSLVMQYLHDKRGRVVGRRILGAFEIKYKARNTVRGSELLVNGKQFENLQWFAKVTGLDVYYIVNVGNEEFYIFNVKHVNPQLEWRGKGQSYDNYAVLRKDELIRARKDELGSILKLLLFGGGRV
;
A
#
# COMPACT_ATOMS: atom_id res chain seq x y z
N MET A 1 8.78 -14.93 -16.20
CA MET A 1 9.12 -13.87 -15.23
C MET A 1 7.84 -13.46 -14.53
N ALA A 2 7.64 -13.78 -13.25
CA ALA A 2 6.43 -13.36 -12.53
C ALA A 2 6.84 -12.54 -11.29
N SER A 3 6.99 -11.22 -11.47
CA SER A 3 6.99 -10.24 -10.38
C SER A 3 5.69 -9.44 -10.47
N ARG A 4 5.29 -8.71 -9.41
CA ARG A 4 4.13 -7.78 -9.51
C ARG A 4 4.28 -6.84 -10.71
N THR A 5 5.50 -6.45 -11.05
CA THR A 5 5.85 -5.67 -12.25
C THR A 5 5.49 -6.40 -13.54
N ALA A 6 5.72 -7.71 -13.65
CA ALA A 6 5.40 -8.48 -14.85
C ALA A 6 3.88 -8.52 -15.11
N PHE A 7 3.07 -8.59 -14.06
CA PHE A 7 1.61 -8.63 -14.16
C PHE A 7 0.98 -7.32 -14.65
N VAL A 8 1.70 -6.19 -14.54
CA VAL A 8 1.25 -4.92 -15.13
C VAL A 8 1.40 -4.91 -16.66
N TYR A 9 2.29 -5.74 -17.21
CA TYR A 9 2.60 -5.80 -18.64
C TYR A 9 2.03 -7.04 -19.35
N GLN A 10 1.25 -7.87 -18.63
CA GLN A 10 0.64 -9.09 -19.16
C GLN A 10 -0.88 -8.94 -19.18
N ASP A 11 -1.47 -8.95 -20.38
CA ASP A 11 -2.93 -8.81 -20.54
C ASP A 11 -3.72 -10.05 -20.08
N GLN A 12 -3.06 -11.21 -20.00
CA GLN A 12 -3.65 -12.46 -19.52
C GLN A 12 -2.69 -13.18 -18.56
N LEU A 13 -3.20 -13.56 -17.39
CA LEU A 13 -2.46 -14.33 -16.38
C LEU A 13 -2.82 -15.80 -16.50
N THR A 14 -1.83 -16.66 -16.73
CA THR A 14 -2.01 -18.11 -16.69
C THR A 14 -2.00 -18.63 -15.25
N PHE A 15 -2.47 -19.87 -15.06
CA PHE A 15 -2.37 -20.56 -13.77
C PHE A 15 -0.90 -20.74 -13.36
N GLU A 16 -0.03 -21.07 -14.30
CA GLU A 16 1.40 -21.25 -14.10
C GLU A 16 2.09 -19.95 -13.66
N ASP A 17 1.68 -18.82 -14.24
CA ASP A 17 2.15 -17.48 -13.84
C ASP A 17 1.74 -17.16 -12.40
N ALA A 18 0.47 -17.43 -12.05
CA ALA A 18 -0.04 -17.24 -10.70
C ALA A 18 0.69 -18.13 -9.67
N PHE A 19 0.88 -19.41 -9.98
CA PHE A 19 1.57 -20.35 -9.10
C PHE A 19 3.05 -19.98 -8.89
N THR A 20 3.74 -19.57 -9.96
CA THR A 20 5.12 -19.08 -9.88
C THR A 20 5.23 -17.84 -9.00
N TYR A 21 4.26 -16.94 -9.11
CA TYR A 21 4.17 -15.76 -8.25
C TYR A 21 3.94 -16.12 -6.79
N PHE A 22 3.03 -17.06 -6.48
CA PHE A 22 2.80 -17.49 -5.10
C PHE A 22 4.05 -18.10 -4.45
N LYS A 23 4.80 -18.93 -5.18
CA LYS A 23 6.08 -19.47 -4.68
C LYS A 23 7.05 -18.35 -4.30
N ARG A 24 7.15 -17.31 -5.13
CA ARG A 24 8.00 -16.15 -4.86
C ARG A 24 7.53 -15.36 -3.66
N LEU A 25 6.22 -15.12 -3.52
CA LEU A 25 5.67 -14.44 -2.35
C LEU A 25 6.00 -15.18 -1.05
N MET A 26 5.97 -16.51 -1.05
CA MET A 26 6.38 -17.30 0.11
C MET A 26 7.85 -17.09 0.46
N HIS A 27 8.75 -17.14 -0.52
CA HIS A 27 10.17 -16.86 -0.30
C HIS A 27 10.43 -15.41 0.13
N ASP A 28 9.70 -14.44 -0.40
CA ASP A 28 9.80 -13.04 0.03
C ASP A 28 9.36 -12.89 1.49
N ALA A 29 8.33 -13.60 1.93
CA ALA A 29 7.90 -13.63 3.33
C ALA A 29 8.98 -14.25 4.23
N GLU A 30 9.61 -15.36 3.81
CA GLU A 30 10.75 -15.96 4.52
C GLU A 30 11.91 -14.96 4.68
N ASN A 31 12.28 -14.28 3.59
CA ASN A 31 13.33 -13.26 3.59
C ASN A 31 13.03 -12.11 4.55
N ARG A 32 11.78 -11.63 4.61
CA ARG A 32 11.37 -10.57 5.55
C ARG A 32 11.50 -11.02 7.01
N VAL A 33 11.21 -12.28 7.33
CA VAL A 33 11.41 -12.83 8.68
C VAL A 33 12.90 -12.90 9.01
N ILE A 34 13.74 -13.38 8.09
CA ILE A 34 15.19 -13.44 8.28
C ILE A 34 15.75 -12.04 8.53
N PHE A 35 15.38 -11.06 7.69
CA PHE A 35 15.79 -9.67 7.83
C PHE A 35 15.34 -9.05 9.17
N SER A 36 14.10 -9.31 9.58
CA SER A 36 13.57 -8.82 10.86
C SER A 36 14.36 -9.37 12.06
N ARG A 37 14.74 -10.65 12.01
CA ARG A 37 15.63 -11.24 13.02
C ARG A 37 17.01 -10.61 13.00
N ALA A 38 17.60 -10.41 11.82
CA ALA A 38 18.90 -9.74 11.71
C ALA A 38 18.87 -8.31 12.28
N LEU A 39 17.79 -7.55 12.06
CA LEU A 39 17.61 -6.23 12.68
C LEU A 39 17.46 -6.31 14.21
N GLN A 40 16.76 -7.33 14.73
CA GLN A 40 16.65 -7.56 16.17
C GLN A 40 18.00 -7.89 16.81
N GLU A 41 18.85 -8.65 16.12
CA GLU A 41 20.22 -8.93 16.56
C GLU A 41 21.09 -7.66 16.50
N ALA A 42 21.02 -6.91 15.40
CA ALA A 42 21.79 -5.69 15.19
C ALA A 42 21.50 -4.60 16.23
N ARG A 43 20.30 -4.57 16.82
CA ARG A 43 19.93 -3.62 17.88
C ARG A 43 20.29 -4.08 19.30
N LYS A 44 20.83 -5.29 19.49
CA LYS A 44 21.17 -5.78 20.84
C LYS A 44 22.18 -4.84 21.50
N GLY A 45 21.90 -4.47 22.76
CA GLY A 45 22.73 -3.53 23.52
C GLY A 45 22.51 -2.05 23.18
N LEU A 46 21.63 -1.73 22.22
CA LEU A 46 21.23 -0.35 21.89
C LEU A 46 19.87 -0.03 22.50
N SER A 47 19.73 1.15 23.11
CA SER A 47 18.44 1.65 23.61
C SER A 47 17.66 2.34 22.49
N VAL A 48 17.35 1.58 21.42
CA VAL A 48 16.63 2.08 20.24
C VAL A 48 15.42 1.19 19.91
N SER A 49 14.30 1.84 19.56
CA SER A 49 13.14 1.16 18.96
C SER A 49 13.25 1.24 17.44
N LEU A 50 13.18 0.09 16.76
CA LEU A 50 13.16 0.02 15.30
C LEU A 50 11.75 -0.33 14.84
N HIS A 51 11.25 0.42 13.85
CA HIS A 51 10.01 0.14 13.16
C HIS A 51 10.33 -0.08 11.68
N VAL A 52 9.99 -1.26 11.17
CA VAL A 52 10.12 -1.58 9.74
C VAL A 52 8.78 -1.30 9.09
N MET A 53 8.82 -0.56 7.99
CA MET A 53 7.65 -0.26 7.17
C MET A 53 7.90 -0.75 5.76
N ASP A 54 6.97 -1.53 5.25
CA ASP A 54 6.96 -1.95 3.86
C ASP A 54 6.12 -0.95 3.04
N ILE A 55 6.52 -0.73 1.79
CA ILE A 55 5.70 -0.09 0.76
C ILE A 55 5.29 -1.20 -0.21
N ASP A 56 4.00 -1.52 -0.28
CA ASP A 56 3.52 -2.65 -1.09
C ASP A 56 3.81 -2.49 -2.58
N SER A 57 3.75 -1.26 -3.10
CA SER A 57 4.07 -0.97 -4.50
C SER A 57 4.56 0.46 -4.69
N LEU A 58 5.64 0.61 -5.45
CA LEU A 58 6.13 1.89 -5.93
C LEU A 58 5.92 1.95 -7.45
N VAL A 59 5.15 2.90 -7.93
CA VAL A 59 4.87 3.06 -9.36
C VAL A 59 5.87 4.03 -9.95
N MET A 60 6.60 3.55 -10.95
CA MET A 60 7.60 4.31 -11.68
C MET A 60 7.28 4.36 -13.17
N GLN A 61 7.54 5.51 -13.79
CA GLN A 61 7.46 5.67 -15.24
C GLN A 61 8.84 5.88 -15.82
N TYR A 62 9.17 5.07 -16.83
CA TYR A 62 10.31 5.33 -17.71
C TYR A 62 9.98 6.50 -18.64
N LEU A 63 10.91 7.44 -18.76
CA LEU A 63 10.83 8.55 -19.69
C LEU A 63 11.64 8.21 -20.93
N HIS A 64 11.03 8.38 -22.10
CA HIS A 64 11.65 8.04 -23.37
C HIS A 64 11.92 9.29 -24.22
N ASP A 65 13.02 9.29 -24.97
CA ASP A 65 13.25 10.29 -26.01
C ASP A 65 12.39 10.02 -27.25
N LYS A 66 12.46 10.90 -28.25
CA LYS A 66 11.74 10.75 -29.54
C LYS A 66 12.13 9.48 -30.31
N ARG A 67 13.24 8.82 -29.95
CA ARG A 67 13.73 7.58 -30.56
C ARG A 67 13.36 6.34 -29.71
N GLY A 68 12.55 6.51 -28.68
CA GLY A 68 12.11 5.43 -27.79
C GLY A 68 13.15 4.98 -26.77
N ARG A 69 14.29 5.66 -26.62
CA ARG A 69 15.32 5.28 -25.66
C ARG A 69 15.00 5.82 -24.28
N VAL A 70 15.20 5.00 -23.23
CA VAL A 70 15.03 5.43 -21.84
C VAL A 70 16.06 6.50 -21.50
N VAL A 71 15.61 7.70 -21.17
CA VAL A 71 16.45 8.84 -20.77
C VAL A 71 16.28 9.25 -19.32
N GLY A 72 15.28 8.69 -18.64
CA GLY A 72 15.02 9.03 -17.26
C GLY A 72 13.93 8.18 -16.64
N ARG A 73 13.64 8.47 -15.37
CA ARG A 73 12.58 7.84 -14.60
C ARG A 73 11.92 8.90 -13.72
N ARG A 74 10.63 8.74 -13.48
CA ARG A 74 9.92 9.49 -12.43
C ARG A 74 9.09 8.55 -11.58
N ILE A 75 8.98 8.85 -10.30
CA ILE A 75 8.06 8.16 -9.39
C ILE A 75 6.69 8.83 -9.54
N LEU A 76 5.65 8.02 -9.77
CA LEU A 76 4.27 8.52 -9.89
C LEU A 76 3.52 8.44 -8.57
N GLY A 77 3.87 7.48 -7.71
CA GLY A 77 3.26 7.32 -6.40
C GLY A 77 3.67 6.00 -5.75
N ALA A 78 3.39 5.88 -4.46
CA ALA A 78 3.51 4.65 -3.69
C ALA A 78 2.13 4.22 -3.19
N PHE A 79 1.98 2.92 -2.97
CA PHE A 79 0.74 2.31 -2.56
C PHE A 79 0.96 1.37 -1.38
N GLU A 80 0.07 1.46 -0.42
CA GLU A 80 -0.17 0.46 0.61
C GLU A 80 -1.52 -0.20 0.34
N ILE A 81 -1.57 -1.52 0.24
CA ILE A 81 -2.76 -2.26 -0.20
C ILE A 81 -3.18 -3.21 0.91
N LYS A 82 -4.42 -3.07 1.37
CA LYS A 82 -5.01 -3.96 2.38
C LYS A 82 -6.27 -4.62 1.88
N TYR A 83 -6.47 -5.85 2.34
CA TYR A 83 -7.74 -6.53 2.25
C TYR A 83 -8.44 -6.53 3.61
N LYS A 84 -9.75 -6.30 3.59
CA LYS A 84 -10.64 -6.52 4.73
C LYS A 84 -11.84 -7.34 4.28
N ALA A 85 -12.18 -8.37 5.05
CA ALA A 85 -13.43 -9.09 4.84
C ALA A 85 -14.62 -8.15 5.13
N ARG A 86 -15.67 -8.23 4.30
CA ARG A 86 -16.82 -7.32 4.36
C ARG A 86 -17.47 -7.23 5.75
N ASN A 87 -17.53 -8.35 6.47
CA ASN A 87 -18.09 -8.43 7.81
C ASN A 87 -17.27 -7.71 8.91
N THR A 88 -16.01 -7.36 8.64
CA THR A 88 -15.12 -6.62 9.55
C THR A 88 -15.19 -5.11 9.35
N VAL A 89 -15.79 -4.65 8.27
CA VAL A 89 -15.99 -3.23 7.98
C VAL A 89 -17.46 -2.88 8.22
N ARG A 90 -17.75 -2.20 9.33
CA ARG A 90 -19.12 -1.85 9.73
C ARG A 90 -19.27 -0.34 9.89
N GLY A 91 -20.49 0.16 9.75
CA GLY A 91 -20.79 1.58 9.93
C GLY A 91 -20.12 2.50 8.90
N SER A 92 -19.94 3.77 9.27
CA SER A 92 -19.35 4.82 8.44
C SER A 92 -17.82 4.91 8.53
N GLU A 93 -17.18 4.07 9.36
CA GLU A 93 -15.75 4.18 9.64
C GLU A 93 -14.93 3.09 8.93
N LEU A 94 -13.71 3.46 8.57
CA LEU A 94 -12.67 2.57 8.08
C LEU A 94 -11.49 2.60 9.05
N LEU A 95 -11.17 1.44 9.62
CA LEU A 95 -10.08 1.30 10.58
C LEU A 95 -8.82 0.77 9.89
N VAL A 96 -7.71 1.49 9.94
CA VAL A 96 -6.39 0.99 9.52
C VAL A 96 -5.42 1.04 10.70
N ASN A 97 -4.34 0.26 10.69
CA ASN A 97 -3.37 0.27 11.79
C ASN A 97 -2.78 1.68 11.95
N GLY A 98 -2.93 2.26 13.14
CA GLY A 98 -2.59 3.65 13.43
C GLY A 98 -1.09 3.91 13.33
N LYS A 99 -0.25 3.02 13.89
CA LYS A 99 1.20 3.20 13.84
C LYS A 99 1.74 3.13 12.42
N GLN A 100 1.22 2.22 11.61
CA GLN A 100 1.56 2.12 10.20
C GLN A 100 1.13 3.38 9.44
N PHE A 101 -0.09 3.87 9.69
CA PHE A 101 -0.59 5.10 9.08
C PHE A 101 0.30 6.31 9.42
N GLU A 102 0.66 6.49 10.69
CA GLU A 102 1.55 7.58 11.13
C GLU A 102 2.90 7.53 10.41
N ASN A 103 3.51 6.34 10.30
CA ASN A 103 4.79 6.16 9.62
C ASN A 103 4.68 6.48 8.12
N LEU A 104 3.61 6.03 7.45
CA LEU A 104 3.36 6.32 6.03
C LEU A 104 3.13 7.82 5.81
N GLN A 105 2.37 8.47 6.70
CA GLN A 105 2.13 9.90 6.61
C GLN A 105 3.41 10.70 6.84
N TRP A 106 4.22 10.34 7.83
CA TRP A 106 5.54 10.95 8.04
C TRP A 106 6.44 10.76 6.82
N PHE A 107 6.53 9.55 6.29
CA PHE A 107 7.32 9.22 5.10
C PHE A 107 6.88 10.05 3.88
N ALA A 108 5.58 10.14 3.63
CA ALA A 108 5.02 10.93 2.53
C ALA A 108 5.33 12.43 2.68
N LYS A 109 5.25 12.97 3.91
CA LYS A 109 5.59 14.37 4.21
C LYS A 109 7.07 14.66 3.98
N VAL A 110 7.97 13.80 4.47
CA VAL A 110 9.43 13.99 4.37
C VAL A 110 9.94 13.85 2.94
N THR A 111 9.41 12.87 2.20
CA THR A 111 9.85 12.61 0.81
C THR A 111 9.13 13.47 -0.23
N GLY A 112 8.02 14.10 0.15
CA GLY A 112 7.09 14.74 -0.78
C GLY A 112 6.28 13.75 -1.63
N LEU A 113 6.54 12.44 -1.52
CA LEU A 113 5.90 11.41 -2.34
C LEU A 113 4.41 11.30 -2.03
N ASP A 114 3.59 11.09 -3.07
CA ASP A 114 2.19 10.70 -2.89
C ASP A 114 2.11 9.23 -2.52
N VAL A 115 1.58 8.96 -1.33
CA VAL A 115 1.40 7.61 -0.79
C VAL A 115 -0.10 7.38 -0.62
N TYR A 116 -0.62 6.43 -1.37
CA TYR A 116 -2.03 6.08 -1.37
C TYR A 116 -2.27 4.80 -0.60
N TYR A 117 -3.30 4.80 0.24
CA TYR A 117 -3.84 3.58 0.82
C TYR A 117 -4.97 3.09 -0.07
N ILE A 118 -5.00 1.79 -0.37
CA ILE A 118 -6.10 1.12 -1.08
C ILE A 118 -6.61 -0.01 -0.18
N VAL A 119 -7.82 0.14 0.35
CA VAL A 119 -8.47 -0.90 1.14
C VAL A 119 -9.53 -1.60 0.30
N ASN A 120 -9.21 -2.81 -0.15
CA ASN A 120 -10.15 -3.74 -0.78
C ASN A 120 -11.06 -4.35 0.30
N VAL A 121 -12.35 -4.12 0.19
CA VAL A 121 -13.38 -4.67 1.07
C VAL A 121 -14.16 -5.74 0.31
N GLY A 122 -13.95 -7.00 0.68
CA GLY A 122 -14.70 -8.13 0.14
C GLY A 122 -14.53 -8.40 -1.36
N ASN A 123 -13.50 -7.84 -2.03
CA ASN A 123 -13.28 -7.91 -3.48
C ASN A 123 -14.34 -7.19 -4.34
N GLU A 124 -15.18 -6.36 -3.72
CA GLU A 124 -16.29 -5.65 -4.38
C GLU A 124 -16.03 -4.15 -4.39
N GLU A 125 -15.52 -3.61 -3.27
CA GLU A 125 -15.38 -2.19 -3.04
C GLU A 125 -13.96 -1.83 -2.61
N PHE A 126 -13.52 -0.64 -3.01
CA PHE A 126 -12.22 -0.09 -2.65
C PHE A 126 -12.43 1.27 -2.00
N TYR A 127 -11.73 1.50 -0.89
CA TYR A 127 -11.56 2.82 -0.29
C TYR A 127 -10.14 3.29 -0.53
N ILE A 128 -10.00 4.47 -1.13
CA ILE A 128 -8.72 4.99 -1.61
C ILE A 128 -8.52 6.39 -1.05
N PHE A 129 -7.33 6.67 -0.53
CA PHE A 129 -6.97 7.99 -0.01
C PHE A 129 -5.47 8.22 -0.01
N ASN A 130 -5.05 9.48 -0.16
CA ASN A 130 -3.66 9.88 0.03
C ASN A 130 -3.43 10.18 1.52
N VAL A 131 -2.43 9.53 2.12
CA VAL A 131 -2.15 9.66 3.56
C VAL A 131 -1.79 11.09 3.98
N LYS A 132 -1.32 11.94 3.05
CA LYS A 132 -1.02 13.36 3.32
C LYS A 132 -2.27 14.23 3.47
N HIS A 133 -3.39 13.81 2.90
CA HIS A 133 -4.59 14.65 2.75
C HIS A 133 -5.75 14.22 3.66
N VAL A 134 -5.60 13.13 4.41
CA VAL A 134 -6.58 12.69 5.41
C VAL A 134 -6.06 12.88 6.82
N ASN A 135 -6.96 13.21 7.75
CA ASN A 135 -6.64 13.41 9.15
C ASN A 135 -7.48 12.46 10.04
N PRO A 136 -7.02 11.22 10.27
CA PRO A 136 -7.77 10.27 11.06
C PRO A 136 -7.81 10.65 12.54
N GLN A 137 -8.80 10.11 13.25
CA GLN A 137 -8.74 10.04 14.71
C GLN A 137 -7.93 8.80 15.10
N LEU A 138 -6.92 8.97 15.95
CA LEU A 138 -6.14 7.84 16.48
C LEU A 138 -6.81 7.33 17.75
N GLU A 139 -7.21 6.06 17.74
CA GLU A 139 -7.97 5.45 18.83
C GLU A 139 -7.52 4.02 19.10
N TRP A 140 -7.40 3.69 20.38
CA TRP A 140 -7.24 2.30 20.81
C TRP A 140 -8.60 1.61 20.81
N ARG A 141 -8.77 0.63 19.91
CA ARG A 141 -10.03 -0.10 19.73
C ARG A 141 -9.78 -1.61 19.67
N GLY A 142 -10.84 -2.39 19.82
CA GLY A 142 -10.80 -3.85 19.72
C GLY A 142 -10.88 -4.56 21.08
N LYS A 143 -10.78 -5.89 21.06
CA LYS A 143 -10.76 -6.73 22.27
C LYS A 143 -9.75 -7.87 22.10
N GLY A 144 -9.07 -8.24 23.17
CA GLY A 144 -8.07 -9.31 23.16
C GLY A 144 -6.95 -9.03 22.15
N GLN A 145 -6.65 -9.99 21.27
CA GLN A 145 -5.60 -9.87 20.25
C GLN A 145 -5.87 -8.81 19.17
N SER A 146 -7.10 -8.29 19.08
CA SER A 146 -7.46 -7.20 18.17
C SER A 146 -7.39 -5.81 18.82
N TYR A 147 -7.01 -5.72 20.10
CA TYR A 147 -6.83 -4.44 20.76
C TYR A 147 -5.54 -3.77 20.28
N ASP A 148 -5.68 -2.72 19.48
CA ASP A 148 -4.57 -2.03 18.84
C ASP A 148 -4.90 -0.54 18.65
N ASN A 149 -3.88 0.25 18.35
CA ASN A 149 -4.04 1.64 17.94
C ASN A 149 -4.48 1.69 16.47
N TYR A 150 -5.65 2.27 16.21
CA TYR A 150 -6.22 2.41 14.88
C TYR A 150 -6.29 3.87 14.45
N ALA A 151 -5.98 4.12 13.18
CA ALA A 151 -6.40 5.32 12.49
C ALA A 151 -7.83 5.12 11.98
N VAL A 152 -8.75 5.89 12.55
CA VAL A 152 -10.18 5.88 12.27
C VAL A 152 -10.48 6.93 11.21
N LEU A 153 -10.90 6.48 10.04
CA LEU A 153 -11.23 7.34 8.89
C LEU A 153 -12.73 7.28 8.62
N ARG A 154 -13.34 8.42 8.29
CA ARG A 154 -14.73 8.46 7.85
C ARG A 154 -14.80 8.14 6.37
N LYS A 155 -15.62 7.15 5.99
CA LYS A 155 -15.67 6.62 4.62
C LYS A 155 -16.16 7.62 3.58
N ASP A 156 -17.03 8.54 3.97
CA ASP A 156 -17.57 9.63 3.15
C ASP A 156 -16.51 10.67 2.76
N GLU A 157 -15.39 10.72 3.49
CA GLU A 157 -14.23 11.56 3.16
C GLU A 157 -13.21 10.83 2.26
N LEU A 158 -13.47 9.57 1.88
CA LEU A 158 -12.56 8.75 1.08
C LEU A 158 -13.11 8.53 -0.34
N ILE A 159 -12.22 8.28 -1.29
CA ILE A 159 -12.63 7.85 -2.62
C ILE A 159 -13.14 6.42 -2.52
N ARG A 160 -14.44 6.23 -2.78
CA ARG A 160 -15.05 4.90 -2.92
C ARG A 160 -15.06 4.50 -4.38
N ALA A 161 -14.67 3.27 -4.67
CA ALA A 161 -14.64 2.72 -6.01
C ALA A 161 -15.17 1.28 -6.02
N ARG A 162 -15.88 0.92 -7.08
CA ARG A 162 -16.12 -0.48 -7.44
C ARG A 162 -14.90 -1.05 -8.17
N LYS A 163 -14.82 -2.38 -8.25
CA LYS A 163 -13.71 -3.08 -8.91
C LYS A 163 -13.48 -2.62 -10.37
N ASP A 164 -14.55 -2.40 -11.12
CA ASP A 164 -14.52 -1.94 -12.52
C ASP A 164 -14.10 -0.47 -12.68
N GLU A 165 -14.20 0.33 -11.61
CA GLU A 165 -13.82 1.77 -11.61
C GLU A 165 -12.34 1.98 -11.22
N LEU A 166 -11.72 0.99 -10.57
CA LEU A 166 -10.38 1.10 -9.99
C LEU A 166 -9.33 1.55 -11.02
N GLY A 167 -9.36 0.99 -12.24
CA GLY A 167 -8.41 1.36 -13.29
C GLY A 167 -8.50 2.84 -13.69
N SER A 168 -9.72 3.36 -13.85
CA SER A 168 -9.97 4.76 -14.18
C SER A 168 -9.51 5.70 -13.05
N ILE A 169 -9.76 5.31 -11.80
CA ILE A 169 -9.33 6.09 -10.63
C ILE A 169 -7.81 6.10 -10.51
N LEU A 170 -7.14 4.96 -10.66
CA LEU A 170 -5.67 4.90 -10.64
C LEU A 170 -5.06 5.76 -11.76
N LYS A 171 -5.68 5.78 -12.94
CA LYS A 171 -5.27 6.67 -14.03
C LYS A 171 -5.34 8.14 -13.61
N LEU A 172 -6.43 8.56 -12.96
CA LEU A 172 -6.58 9.93 -12.46
C LEU A 172 -5.56 10.26 -11.37
N LEU A 173 -5.36 9.38 -10.39
CA LEU A 173 -4.42 9.61 -9.29
C LEU A 173 -2.96 9.70 -9.75
N LEU A 174 -2.56 8.88 -10.74
CA LEU A 174 -1.17 8.79 -11.19
C LEU A 174 -0.82 9.75 -12.33
N PHE A 175 -1.80 10.11 -13.16
CA PHE A 175 -1.56 10.88 -14.39
C PHE A 175 -2.46 12.10 -14.54
N GLY A 176 -3.55 12.20 -13.78
CA GLY A 176 -4.56 13.26 -13.90
C GLY A 176 -4.14 14.62 -13.31
N GLY A 177 -3.09 14.65 -12.49
CA GLY A 177 -2.47 15.88 -12.01
C GLY A 177 -3.27 16.63 -10.93
N GLY A 178 -3.02 16.27 -9.66
CA GLY A 178 -3.04 17.21 -8.52
C GLY A 178 -4.40 17.55 -7.87
N ARG A 179 -4.51 17.19 -6.58
CA ARG A 179 -5.51 17.59 -5.56
C ARG A 179 -6.92 17.02 -5.71
N VAL A 180 -7.19 15.96 -4.93
CA VAL A 180 -8.40 15.92 -4.09
C VAL A 180 -7.97 16.38 -2.71
#